data_AF-G4HFL0-F1
#
_entry.id   AF-G4HFL0-F1
#
_cell.length_a   1.000
_cell.length_b   1.000
_cell.length_c   1.000
_cell.angle_alpha   90.00
_cell.angle_beta   90.00
_cell.angle_gamma   90.00
#
_symmetry.space_group_name_H-M   'P 1'
#
loop_
_entity.id
_entity.type
_entity.pdbx_description
1 polymer ?
#
loop_
_entity_poly.entity_id
_entity_poly.type
_entity_poly.pdbx_seq_one_letter_code
_entity_poly.pdbx_strand_id
1 'polypeptide(L)'
;MIIQLSPEADLKLKEMLGSRPGAVRLIYDTEGCGCAVNGVPGLQVVDGAADGDTVIQTNASIPLVIHGKQEVFFEEELKLDLHAGTASFRLTSRNQTYGTNIIATDTRV
;
A
#
# COMPACT_ATOMS: atom_id res chain seq x y z
N MET A 1 4.07 2.14 12.36
CA MET A 1 2.78 2.30 11.63
C MET A 1 1.92 1.05 11.65
N ILE A 2 0.59 1.25 11.61
CA ILE A 2 -0.47 0.23 11.55
C ILE A 2 -1.38 0.53 10.34
N ILE A 3 -1.77 -0.50 9.58
CA ILE A 3 -2.77 -0.38 8.51
C ILE A 3 -3.89 -1.38 8.72
N GLN A 4 -5.12 -0.88 8.82
CA GLN A 4 -6.34 -1.69 8.85
C GLN A 4 -6.96 -1.80 7.45
N LEU A 5 -7.12 -3.02 6.94
CA LEU A 5 -7.73 -3.31 5.66
C LEU A 5 -9.22 -3.59 5.83
N SER A 6 -10.02 -3.13 4.86
CA SER A 6 -11.36 -3.68 4.67
C SER A 6 -11.27 -5.14 4.18
N PRO A 7 -12.29 -5.98 4.42
CA PRO A 7 -12.30 -7.36 3.91
C PRO A 7 -12.11 -7.45 2.40
N GLU A 8 -12.68 -6.51 1.65
CA GLU A 8 -12.56 -6.44 0.19
C GLU A 8 -11.14 -6.08 -0.27
N ALA A 9 -10.48 -5.16 0.46
CA ALA A 9 -9.10 -4.80 0.19
C ALA A 9 -8.15 -5.99 0.43
N ASP A 10 -8.31 -6.69 1.56
CA ASP A 10 -7.53 -7.89 1.87
C ASP A 10 -7.72 -8.98 0.80
N LEU A 11 -8.98 -9.27 0.46
CA LEU A 11 -9.30 -10.25 -0.58
C LEU A 11 -8.66 -9.86 -1.92
N LYS A 12 -8.74 -8.59 -2.31
CA LYS A 12 -8.18 -8.14 -3.58
C LYS A 12 -6.65 -8.28 -3.62
N LEU A 13 -5.96 -7.88 -2.56
CA LEU A 13 -4.50 -8.02 -2.51
C LEU A 13 -4.08 -9.50 -2.51
N LYS A 14 -4.84 -10.37 -1.82
CA LYS A 14 -4.62 -11.82 -1.85
C LYS A 14 -4.80 -12.40 -3.25
N GLU A 15 -5.84 -11.99 -3.98
CA GLU A 15 -6.04 -12.39 -5.39
C GLU A 15 -4.87 -11.97 -6.27
N MET A 16 -4.34 -10.76 -6.07
CA MET A 16 -3.20 -10.24 -6.82
C MET A 16 -1.90 -11.00 -6.51
N LEU A 17 -1.69 -11.36 -5.24
CA LEU A 17 -0.55 -12.19 -4.85
C LEU A 17 -0.64 -13.58 -5.51
N GLY A 18 -1.86 -14.13 -5.58
CA GLY A 18 -2.15 -15.42 -6.19
C GLY A 18 -1.55 -16.58 -5.40
N SER A 19 -1.02 -17.57 -6.11
CA SER A 19 -0.31 -18.72 -5.52
C SER A 19 1.20 -18.47 -5.34
N ARG A 20 1.72 -17.36 -5.86
CA ARG A 20 3.13 -16.99 -5.74
C ARG A 20 3.37 -16.35 -4.36
N PRO A 21 4.43 -16.73 -3.62
CA PRO A 21 4.79 -16.03 -2.40
C PRO A 21 5.14 -14.57 -2.69
N GLY A 22 5.12 -13.74 -1.64
CA GLY A 22 5.50 -12.34 -1.73
C GLY A 22 4.88 -11.49 -0.63
N ALA A 23 5.01 -10.18 -0.81
CA ALA A 23 4.44 -9.17 0.06
C ALA A 23 3.82 -8.04 -0.77
N VAL A 24 3.06 -7.18 -0.13
CA VAL A 24 2.62 -5.91 -0.71
C VAL A 24 3.39 -4.77 -0.06
N ARG A 25 4.12 -4.01 -0.87
CA ARG A 25 4.84 -2.82 -0.44
C ARG A 25 3.96 -1.58 -0.63
N LEU A 26 3.78 -0.80 0.44
CA LEU A 26 3.32 0.58 0.36
C LEU A 26 4.48 1.46 -0.07
N ILE A 27 4.29 2.24 -1.13
CA ILE A 27 5.28 3.19 -1.63
C ILE A 27 4.72 4.61 -1.61
N TYR A 28 5.61 5.59 -1.54
CA TYR A 28 5.32 7.01 -1.73
C TYR A 28 6.15 7.51 -2.90
N ASP A 29 5.51 7.68 -4.05
CA ASP A 29 6.17 8.14 -5.27
C ASP A 29 6.21 9.67 -5.29
N THR A 30 7.42 10.22 -5.23
CA THR A 30 7.67 11.66 -5.30
C THR A 30 8.10 12.14 -6.69
N GLU A 31 8.27 11.24 -7.67
CA GLU A 31 8.75 11.57 -9.01
C GLU A 31 7.59 11.92 -9.96
N GLY A 32 6.90 13.02 -9.64
CA GLY A 32 5.94 13.68 -10.54
C GLY A 32 6.59 14.89 -11.22
N CYS A 33 6.71 14.86 -12.54
CA CYS A 33 7.28 15.92 -13.36
C CYS A 33 6.46 17.23 -13.28
N GLY A 34 6.78 18.09 -12.29
CA GLY A 34 6.40 19.49 -12.26
C GLY A 34 5.07 19.80 -11.54
N CYS A 35 5.16 20.67 -10.55
CA CYS A 35 4.09 21.45 -9.89
C CYS A 35 3.38 20.86 -8.66
N ALA A 36 3.57 19.59 -8.29
CA ALA A 36 3.01 19.05 -7.05
C ALA A 36 4.11 18.47 -6.15
N VAL A 37 4.44 19.18 -5.07
CA VAL A 37 5.43 18.81 -4.05
C VAL A 37 4.92 17.70 -3.10
N ASN A 38 3.79 17.07 -3.45
CA ASN A 38 3.13 16.05 -2.65
C ASN A 38 3.22 14.73 -3.42
N GLY A 39 4.01 13.78 -2.94
CA GLY A 39 4.08 12.45 -3.52
C GLY A 39 2.73 11.71 -3.43
N VAL A 40 2.60 10.67 -4.26
CA VAL A 40 1.38 9.88 -4.41
C VAL A 40 1.61 8.49 -3.84
N PRO A 41 0.72 7.96 -2.97
CA PRO A 41 0.83 6.60 -2.49
C PRO A 41 0.58 5.57 -3.60
N GLY A 42 1.34 4.48 -3.58
CA GLY A 42 1.20 3.34 -4.47
C GLY A 42 1.27 2.01 -3.73
N LEU A 43 0.81 0.94 -4.36
CA LEU A 43 0.95 -0.43 -3.85
C LEU A 43 1.70 -1.28 -4.87
N GLN A 44 2.67 -2.05 -4.41
CA GLN A 44 3.44 -2.95 -5.27
C GLN A 44 3.42 -4.37 -4.70
N VAL A 45 3.04 -5.35 -5.52
CA VAL A 45 3.29 -6.75 -5.19
C VAL A 45 4.76 -7.03 -5.48
N VAL A 46 5.47 -7.54 -4.48
CA VAL A 46 6.92 -7.77 -4.48
C VAL A 46 7.24 -9.19 -4.04
N ASP A 47 8.43 -9.71 -4.39
CA ASP A 47 8.83 -11.08 -4.07
C ASP A 47 9.01 -11.32 -2.56
N GLY A 48 9.16 -10.23 -1.80
CA GLY A 48 9.25 -10.22 -0.34
C GLY A 48 9.75 -8.86 0.15
N ALA A 49 10.00 -8.77 1.47
CA ALA A 49 10.67 -7.61 2.04
C ALA A 49 12.09 -7.47 1.46
N ALA A 50 12.46 -6.26 1.04
CA ALA A 50 13.82 -5.92 0.61
C ALA A 50 14.63 -5.29 1.74
N ASP A 51 15.91 -5.04 1.50
CA ASP A 51 16.75 -4.31 2.46
C ASP A 51 16.20 -2.90 2.71
N GLY A 52 16.12 -2.51 3.98
CA GLY A 52 15.50 -1.25 4.40
C GLY A 52 13.98 -1.27 4.51
N ASP A 53 13.29 -2.35 4.13
CA ASP A 53 11.88 -2.52 4.41
C ASP A 53 11.63 -2.87 5.89
N THR A 54 10.53 -2.35 6.41
CA THR A 54 9.95 -2.68 7.71
C THR A 54 8.60 -3.36 7.49
N VAL A 55 8.22 -4.23 8.43
CA VAL A 55 6.91 -4.90 8.41
C VAL A 55 5.86 -3.98 8.99
N ILE A 56 4.75 -3.82 8.28
CA ILE A 56 3.60 -3.04 8.73
C ILE A 56 2.72 -3.94 9.61
N GLN A 57 2.35 -3.46 10.78
CA GLN A 57 1.34 -4.14 11.61
C GLN A 57 -0.04 -4.01 10.95
N THR A 58 -0.71 -5.15 10.70
CA THR A 58 -1.95 -5.16 9.93
C THR A 58 -2.85 -6.36 10.27
N ASN A 59 -4.13 -6.24 9.92
CA ASN A 59 -5.11 -7.34 9.93
C ASN A 59 -5.15 -8.11 8.59
N ALA A 60 -4.29 -7.77 7.62
CA ALA A 60 -4.24 -8.44 6.33
C ALA A 60 -3.84 -9.92 6.46
N SER A 61 -4.34 -10.73 5.53
CA SER A 61 -3.98 -12.14 5.38
C SER A 61 -2.61 -12.35 4.74
N ILE A 62 -1.99 -11.30 4.23
CA ILE A 62 -0.69 -11.32 3.54
C ILE A 62 0.28 -10.29 4.14
N PRO A 63 1.60 -10.46 3.98
CA PRO A 63 2.57 -9.50 4.51
C PRO A 63 2.45 -8.14 3.82
N LEU A 64 2.40 -7.08 4.64
CA LEU A 64 2.55 -5.69 4.18
C LEU A 64 3.87 -5.12 4.66
N VAL A 65 4.56 -4.41 3.78
CA VAL A 65 5.86 -3.80 4.04
C VAL A 65 5.93 -2.38 3.53
N ILE A 66 6.88 -1.60 4.03
CA ILE A 66 7.21 -0.26 3.55
C ILE A 66 8.70 -0.04 3.72
N HIS A 67 9.32 0.75 2.86
CA HIS A 67 10.70 1.16 3.09
C HIS A 67 10.73 2.11 4.29
N GLY A 68 11.53 1.84 5.34
CA GLY A 68 11.46 2.57 6.61
C GLY A 68 11.63 4.09 6.50
N LYS A 69 12.42 4.57 5.52
CA LYS A 69 12.55 6.02 5.23
C LYS A 69 11.27 6.68 4.71
N GLN A 70 10.33 5.92 4.13
CA GLN A 70 9.07 6.43 3.61
C GLN A 70 7.95 6.43 4.66
N GLU A 71 8.12 5.76 5.81
CA GLU A 71 7.12 5.77 6.90
C GLU A 71 6.79 7.20 7.34
N VAL A 72 7.76 8.12 7.30
CA VAL A 72 7.60 9.52 7.71
C VAL A 72 6.57 10.31 6.88
N PHE A 73 6.22 9.82 5.69
CA PHE A 73 5.21 10.43 4.83
C PHE A 73 3.78 10.02 5.20
N PHE A 74 3.63 9.05 6.10
CA PHE A 74 2.35 8.50 6.51
C PHE A 74 2.11 8.70 8.01
N GLU A 75 0.85 8.81 8.38
CA GLU A 75 0.44 8.79 9.78
C GLU A 75 0.51 7.38 10.35
N GLU A 76 0.60 7.30 11.68
CA GLU A 76 0.81 6.03 12.39
C GLU A 76 -0.36 5.04 12.20
N GLU A 77 -1.59 5.54 12.04
CA GLU A 77 -2.79 4.71 11.84
C GLU A 77 -3.45 5.02 10.49
N LEU A 78 -3.47 4.03 9.60
CA LEU A 78 -4.10 4.13 8.29
C LEU A 78 -5.20 3.08 8.11
N LYS A 79 -6.07 3.36 7.16
CA LYS A 79 -7.09 2.46 6.63
C LYS A 79 -6.94 2.31 5.13
N LEU A 80 -6.93 1.06 4.66
CA LEU A 80 -6.91 0.72 3.25
C LEU A 80 -8.23 0.04 2.87
N ASP A 81 -9.03 0.73 2.07
CA ASP A 81 -10.30 0.25 1.53
C ASP A 81 -10.17 -0.08 0.04
N LEU A 82 -11.06 -0.94 -0.47
CA LEU A 82 -11.26 -1.13 -1.91
C LEU A 82 -12.51 -0.37 -2.35
N HIS A 83 -12.44 0.35 -3.47
CA HIS A 83 -13.61 1.02 -4.02
C HIS A 83 -14.52 0.00 -4.73
N ALA A 84 -15.77 -0.10 -4.27
CA ALA A 84 -16.73 -1.08 -4.76
C ALA A 84 -16.91 -1.01 -6.29
N GLY A 85 -16.85 -2.17 -6.96
CA GLY A 85 -16.99 -2.26 -8.42
C GLY A 85 -15.76 -1.83 -9.22
N THR A 86 -14.63 -1.54 -8.57
CA THR A 86 -13.37 -1.19 -9.24
C THR A 86 -12.19 -1.99 -8.67
N ALA A 87 -11.01 -1.85 -9.29
CA ALA A 87 -9.76 -2.44 -8.80
C ALA A 87 -8.87 -1.41 -8.08
N SER A 88 -9.39 -0.24 -7.73
CA SER A 88 -8.62 0.82 -7.08
C SER A 88 -8.86 0.86 -5.58
N PHE A 89 -7.78 1.18 -4.87
CA PHE A 89 -7.73 1.28 -3.43
C PHE A 89 -7.84 2.73 -2.99
N ARG A 90 -8.34 2.92 -1.77
CA ARG A 90 -8.34 4.19 -1.07
C ARG A 90 -7.55 4.05 0.23
N LEU A 91 -6.57 4.93 0.43
CA LEU A 91 -5.78 5.04 1.64
C LEU A 91 -6.13 6.33 2.38
N THR A 92 -6.56 6.19 3.62
CA THR A 92 -6.99 7.29 4.49
C THR A 92 -6.42 7.10 5.89
N SER A 93 -6.25 8.20 6.61
CA SER A 93 -6.10 8.21 8.06
C SER A 93 -7.32 8.86 8.72
N ARG A 94 -7.21 9.15 10.01
CA ARG A 94 -8.17 9.97 10.73
C ARG A 94 -8.21 11.43 10.24
N ASN A 95 -7.07 11.97 9.79
CA ASN A 95 -6.90 13.40 9.54
C ASN A 95 -6.87 13.76 8.05
N GLN A 96 -6.55 12.80 7.16
CA GLN A 96 -6.44 13.07 5.73
C GLN A 96 -6.73 11.87 4.84
N THR A 97 -6.96 12.17 3.57
CA THR A 97 -6.99 11.18 2.49
C THR A 97 -5.67 11.25 1.73
N TYR A 98 -4.97 10.12 1.63
CA TYR A 98 -3.70 10.03 0.89
C TYR A 98 -3.93 9.78 -0.60
N GLY A 99 -4.93 8.97 -0.92
CA GLY A 99 -5.30 8.69 -2.31
C GLY A 99 -6.59 7.89 -2.37
N THR A 100 -7.41 8.16 -3.38
CA THR A 100 -8.70 7.48 -3.60
C THR A 100 -8.71 6.56 -4.81
N ASN A 101 -7.64 6.60 -5.62
CA ASN A 101 -7.50 5.82 -6.84
C ASN A 101 -6.11 5.17 -6.92
N ILE A 102 -5.70 4.53 -5.82
CA ILE A 102 -4.40 3.87 -5.72
C ILE A 102 -4.48 2.54 -6.45
N ILE A 103 -3.56 2.30 -7.37
CA ILE A 103 -3.49 1.04 -8.12
C ILE A 103 -2.38 0.19 -7.53
N ALA A 104 -2.68 -1.10 -7.34
CA ALA A 104 -1.67 -2.08 -7.02
C ALA A 104 -1.07 -2.63 -8.33
N THR A 105 0.26 -2.74 -8.38
CA THR A 105 0.99 -3.24 -9.56
C THR A 105 1.87 -4.42 -9.16
N ASP A 106 1.89 -5.48 -9.97
CA ASP A 106 2.81 -6.59 -9.75
C ASP A 106 4.17 -6.26 -10.33
N THR A 107 5.18 -6.21 -9.46
CA THR A 107 6.57 -5.83 -9.80
C THR A 107 7.55 -6.98 -9.57
N ARG A 108 7.04 -8.17 -9.26
CA ARG A 108 7.83 -9.39 -9.08
C ARG A 108 8.53 -9.78 -10.37
N VAL A 109 9.74 -10.34 -10.24
CA VAL A 109 10.53 -10.86 -11.36
C VAL A 109 10.35 -12.35 -11.57
#